data_AF-A0A224XQQ6-F1
#
_entry.id   AF-A0A224XQQ6-F1
#
_cell.length_a   1.000
_cell.length_b   1.000
_cell.length_c   1.000
_cell.angle_alpha   90.00
_cell.angle_beta   90.00
_cell.angle_gamma   90.00
#
_symmetry.space_group_name_H-M   'P 1'
#
loop_
_entity.id
_entity.type
_entity.pdbx_description
1 polymer ?
#
loop_
_entity_poly.entity_id
_entity_poly.type
_entity_poly.pdbx_seq_one_letter_code
_entity_poly.pdbx_strand_id
1 'polypeptide(L)'
;STFQENAVTIIGDNKTSCPRKTPYYFNKDHKFNRLFVSSVLAAYIKSKLSVSSPVKCADVLGACGASGLMWKKHLGDNVDVIINDKIELSCDLIKENIRNNNLKITVTNKDPCIFLHERGYNFVYLDCTNEASLYFDSAFRNIARNGIIVVTTKDDSSLHGGSPDVALRRYGGRIVRSFYGTEMAIRLVIAAMARCAILHNKSIEVLCCMVFKNTFTLAVLCTKGPQVSNKCTENLRLLKHCMVCEERVFYPAPDGFPVDAEKILLDCECSKNAPGKTSQELGPLWAGPIFNSDFIEEMIASKFGKENILKSTFSTILEEARCVSKEDDGIGGKRLKIMIEPSPPFYYNLHKHHPKIAHQMKLNKVIDELRNKGFRASKTHFDKLAVRTNAPLNYLFYIMKKGEES
;
A
#
# COMPACT_ATOMS: atom_id res chain seq x y z
N SER A 1 -23.39 19.51 9.47
CA SER A 1 -24.03 18.46 10.31
C SER A 1 -23.05 17.96 11.34
N THR A 2 -23.54 17.47 12.47
CA THR A 2 -22.69 16.87 13.52
C THR A 2 -22.71 15.35 13.39
N PHE A 3 -21.53 14.73 13.54
CA PHE A 3 -21.33 13.30 13.41
C PHE A 3 -20.56 12.76 14.61
N GLN A 4 -20.87 11.54 15.03
CA GLN A 4 -20.09 10.80 16.02
C GLN A 4 -19.30 9.72 15.31
N GLU A 5 -17.98 9.74 15.46
CA GLU A 5 -17.10 8.70 14.93
C GLU A 5 -16.02 8.37 15.95
N ASN A 6 -15.97 7.12 16.42
CA ASN A 6 -14.94 6.64 17.36
C ASN A 6 -14.71 7.62 18.53
N ALA A 7 -15.77 8.01 19.24
CA ALA A 7 -15.72 8.92 20.38
C ALA A 7 -15.18 10.34 20.10
N VAL A 8 -15.12 10.76 18.83
CA VAL A 8 -14.99 12.18 18.46
C VAL A 8 -16.26 12.70 17.79
N THR A 9 -16.65 13.91 18.20
CA THR A 9 -17.74 14.70 17.62
C THR A 9 -17.18 15.53 16.47
N ILE A 10 -17.62 15.30 15.24
CA ILE A 10 -17.12 16.00 14.06
C ILE A 10 -18.26 16.79 13.42
N ILE A 11 -18.08 18.10 13.31
CA ILE A 11 -18.88 18.96 12.45
C ILE A 11 -18.27 18.90 11.05
N GLY A 12 -19.12 18.63 10.06
CA GLY A 12 -18.75 18.63 8.65
C GLY A 12 -19.96 18.53 7.72
N ASP A 13 -19.66 18.50 6.43
CA ASP A 13 -20.59 18.27 5.33
C ASP A 13 -20.29 16.92 4.69
N ASN A 14 -21.26 16.02 4.77
CA ASN A 14 -21.21 14.69 4.15
C ASN A 14 -22.10 14.56 2.90
N LYS A 15 -22.75 15.65 2.48
CA LYS A 15 -23.61 15.65 1.27
C LYS A 15 -22.77 15.77 0.00
N THR A 16 -21.61 16.41 0.11
CA THR A 16 -20.68 16.58 -0.99
C THR A 16 -19.79 15.36 -1.16
N SER A 17 -19.55 14.97 -2.41
CA SER A 17 -18.72 13.81 -2.75
C SER A 17 -17.22 14.13 -2.84
N CYS A 18 -16.82 15.41 -2.83
CA CYS A 18 -15.45 15.83 -3.05
C CYS A 18 -15.09 17.08 -2.22
N PRO A 19 -13.90 17.11 -1.57
CA PRO A 19 -13.47 18.25 -0.76
C PRO A 19 -13.22 19.52 -1.54
N ARG A 20 -13.03 19.44 -2.87
CA ARG A 20 -12.93 20.65 -3.71
C ARG A 20 -14.23 21.47 -3.73
N LYS A 21 -15.37 20.87 -3.37
CA LYS A 21 -16.69 21.51 -3.42
C LYS A 21 -17.04 22.24 -2.12
N THR A 22 -16.40 21.90 -1.01
CA THR A 22 -16.71 22.52 0.28
C THR A 22 -15.52 22.43 1.25
N PRO A 23 -15.23 23.50 2.00
CA PRO A 23 -14.22 23.46 3.06
C PRO A 23 -14.65 22.60 4.25
N TYR A 24 -15.94 22.24 4.33
CA TYR A 24 -16.51 21.44 5.43
C TYR A 24 -16.46 19.93 5.19
N TYR A 25 -15.77 19.46 4.16
CA TYR A 25 -15.90 18.08 3.68
C TYR A 25 -15.61 17.03 4.75
N PHE A 26 -16.53 16.09 4.90
CA PHE A 26 -16.39 14.92 5.75
C PHE A 26 -17.02 13.69 5.09
N ASN A 27 -16.20 12.70 4.76
CA ASN A 27 -16.68 11.43 4.24
C ASN A 27 -16.76 10.35 5.34
N LYS A 28 -17.98 9.96 5.70
CA LYS A 28 -18.26 8.85 6.64
C LYS A 28 -17.74 7.52 6.14
N ASP A 29 -17.75 7.31 4.82
CA ASP A 29 -17.29 6.05 4.24
C ASP A 29 -15.80 5.81 4.46
N HIS A 30 -15.04 6.89 4.65
CA HIS A 30 -13.60 6.83 4.90
C HIS A 30 -13.26 6.48 6.37
N LYS A 31 -14.26 6.14 7.21
CA LYS A 31 -14.03 5.62 8.56
C LYS A 31 -13.07 4.44 8.56
N PHE A 32 -13.19 3.55 7.56
CA PHE A 32 -12.28 2.42 7.37
C PHE A 32 -10.82 2.90 7.23
N ASN A 33 -10.55 3.84 6.32
CA ASN A 33 -9.20 4.37 6.10
C ASN A 33 -8.67 5.10 7.35
N ARG A 34 -9.49 5.90 8.02
CA ARG A 34 -9.07 6.58 9.26
C ARG A 34 -8.68 5.61 10.37
N LEU A 35 -9.44 4.52 10.53
CA LEU A 35 -9.10 3.45 11.47
C LEU A 35 -7.81 2.72 11.05
N PHE A 36 -7.65 2.43 9.76
CA PHE A 36 -6.41 1.84 9.23
C PHE A 36 -5.19 2.70 9.55
N VAL A 37 -5.22 4.00 9.20
CA VAL A 37 -4.13 4.95 9.48
C VAL A 37 -3.87 5.07 10.99
N SER A 38 -4.93 5.10 11.80
CA SER A 38 -4.80 5.15 13.26
C SER A 38 -4.17 3.88 13.84
N SER A 39 -4.43 2.71 13.24
CA SER A 39 -3.77 1.45 13.62
C SER A 39 -2.28 1.45 13.27
N VAL A 40 -1.87 2.07 12.15
CA VAL A 40 -0.44 2.28 11.82
C VAL A 40 0.22 3.14 12.89
N LEU A 41 -0.38 4.27 13.26
CA LEU A 41 0.17 5.15 14.30
C LEU A 41 0.25 4.45 15.67
N ALA A 42 -0.77 3.67 16.04
CA ALA A 42 -0.75 2.92 17.29
C ALA A 42 0.35 1.84 17.30
N ALA A 43 0.52 1.11 16.20
CA ALA A 43 1.60 0.13 16.03
C ALA A 43 2.98 0.80 16.08
N TYR A 44 3.12 1.98 15.48
CA TYR A 44 4.37 2.77 15.50
C TYR A 44 4.78 3.19 16.91
N ILE A 45 3.83 3.61 17.74
CA ILE A 45 4.05 3.94 19.15
C ILE A 45 4.43 2.68 19.94
N LYS A 46 3.66 1.59 19.79
CA LYS A 46 3.85 0.35 20.54
C LYS A 46 5.18 -0.34 20.23
N SER A 47 5.58 -0.34 18.95
CA SER A 47 6.86 -0.89 18.48
C SER A 47 8.07 -0.05 18.86
N LYS A 48 7.88 1.15 19.45
CA LYS A 48 8.96 2.08 19.84
C LYS A 48 9.91 2.45 18.68
N LEU A 49 9.41 2.41 17.44
CA LEU A 49 10.19 2.82 16.27
C LEU A 49 10.44 4.34 16.25
N SER A 50 9.56 5.12 16.86
CA SER A 50 9.71 6.58 16.98
C SER A 50 10.91 6.96 17.85
N VAL A 51 11.72 7.88 17.33
CA VAL A 51 12.83 8.52 18.08
C VAL A 51 12.37 9.62 19.04
N SER A 52 11.06 9.87 19.13
CA SER A 52 10.45 10.89 20.00
C SER A 52 9.28 10.31 20.78
N SER A 53 9.15 10.72 22.04
CA SER A 53 8.00 10.48 22.90
C SER A 53 7.65 11.80 23.62
N PRO A 54 6.50 12.45 23.35
CA PRO A 54 5.45 12.03 22.41
C PRO A 54 5.91 11.97 20.95
N VAL A 55 5.19 11.16 20.16
CA VAL A 55 5.34 11.11 18.70
C VAL A 55 4.80 12.39 18.09
N LYS A 56 5.61 13.10 17.30
CA LYS A 56 5.19 14.31 16.60
C LYS A 56 4.43 13.93 15.32
N CYS A 57 3.12 14.14 15.34
CA CYS A 57 2.19 13.75 14.28
C CYS A 57 1.72 14.97 13.47
N ALA A 58 1.72 14.83 12.15
CA ALA A 58 1.19 15.81 11.21
C ALA A 58 0.03 15.20 10.42
N ASP A 59 -1.17 15.76 10.61
CA ASP A 59 -2.31 15.59 9.71
C ASP A 59 -2.27 16.75 8.70
N VAL A 60 -1.65 16.53 7.54
CA VAL A 60 -1.18 17.62 6.66
C VAL A 60 -2.32 18.25 5.85
N LEU A 61 -3.33 17.44 5.52
CA LEU A 61 -4.50 17.80 4.71
C LEU A 61 -5.76 17.54 5.54
N GLY A 62 -5.95 18.36 6.57
CA GLY A 62 -6.88 18.07 7.66
C GLY A 62 -8.35 18.06 7.28
N ALA A 63 -8.79 18.89 6.32
CA ALA A 63 -10.20 19.14 6.02
C ALA A 63 -11.02 19.50 7.28
N CYS A 64 -11.73 18.55 7.89
CA CYS A 64 -12.45 18.74 9.15
C CYS A 64 -11.66 18.30 10.41
N GLY A 65 -10.45 17.76 10.23
CA GLY A 65 -9.53 17.33 11.28
C GLY A 65 -9.78 15.92 11.83
N ALA A 66 -10.68 15.15 11.22
CA ALA A 66 -11.18 13.88 11.75
C ALA A 66 -10.08 12.92 12.23
N SER A 67 -9.00 12.78 11.46
CA SER A 67 -7.88 11.89 11.78
C SER A 67 -7.07 12.41 12.96
N GLY A 68 -6.57 13.64 12.91
CA GLY A 68 -5.81 14.24 14.01
C GLY A 68 -6.58 14.29 15.34
N LEU A 69 -7.88 14.62 15.30
CA LEU A 69 -8.74 14.56 16.49
C LEU A 69 -8.82 13.15 17.08
N MET A 70 -9.04 12.14 16.23
CA MET A 70 -9.14 10.74 16.66
C MET A 70 -7.84 10.25 17.29
N TRP A 71 -6.69 10.61 16.71
CA TRP A 71 -5.38 10.27 17.28
C TRP A 71 -5.21 10.89 18.67
N LYS A 72 -5.44 12.20 18.82
CA LYS A 72 -5.27 12.86 20.11
C LYS A 72 -6.24 12.31 21.16
N LYS A 73 -7.50 12.07 20.78
CA LYS A 73 -8.54 11.54 21.68
C LYS A 73 -8.18 10.17 22.26
N HIS A 74 -7.58 9.30 21.47
CA HIS A 74 -7.34 7.91 21.87
C HIS A 74 -5.91 7.61 22.32
N LEU A 75 -4.93 8.34 21.80
CA LEU A 75 -3.51 8.13 22.10
C LEU A 75 -3.00 9.12 23.16
N GLY A 76 -3.76 10.18 23.47
CA GLY A 76 -3.51 11.07 24.59
C GLY A 76 -2.14 11.74 24.53
N ASP A 77 -1.37 11.60 25.59
CA ASP A 77 -0.04 12.21 25.73
C ASP A 77 1.07 11.44 25.01
N ASN A 78 0.76 10.32 24.36
CA ASN A 78 1.72 9.62 23.49
C ASN A 78 1.91 10.35 22.15
N VAL A 79 1.03 11.30 21.80
CA VAL A 79 1.06 12.04 20.54
C VAL A 79 0.98 13.55 20.74
N ASP A 80 1.82 14.26 19.99
CA ASP A 80 1.76 15.70 19.78
C ASP A 80 1.24 15.93 18.35
N VAL A 81 0.00 16.41 18.23
CA VAL A 81 -0.71 16.46 16.95
C VAL A 81 -0.77 17.89 16.45
N ILE A 82 -0.35 18.07 15.19
CA ILE A 82 -0.59 19.29 14.42
C ILE A 82 -1.48 18.94 13.24
N ILE A 83 -2.59 19.67 13.08
CA ILE A 83 -3.48 19.56 11.93
C ILE A 83 -3.27 20.80 11.06
N ASN A 84 -2.89 20.59 9.81
CA ASN A 84 -2.72 21.63 8.81
C ASN A 84 -3.85 21.57 7.79
N ASP A 85 -4.33 22.73 7.34
CA ASP A 85 -5.08 22.83 6.09
C ASP A 85 -4.69 24.12 5.36
N LYS A 86 -4.72 24.13 4.03
CA LYS A 86 -4.45 25.34 3.26
C LYS A 86 -5.65 26.30 3.22
N ILE A 87 -6.86 25.80 3.48
CA ILE A 87 -8.09 26.57 3.45
C ILE A 87 -8.38 27.11 4.86
N GLU A 88 -8.50 28.42 4.98
CA GLU A 88 -8.74 29.10 6.26
C GLU A 88 -10.06 28.65 6.92
N LEU A 89 -11.14 28.56 6.14
CA LEU A 89 -12.45 28.06 6.61
C LEU A 89 -12.37 26.62 7.17
N SER A 90 -11.54 25.76 6.57
CA SER A 90 -11.30 24.41 7.09
C SER A 90 -10.53 24.47 8.42
N CYS A 91 -9.57 25.38 8.57
CA CYS A 91 -8.86 25.59 9.84
C CYS A 91 -9.80 26.06 10.95
N ASP A 92 -10.76 26.94 10.66
CA ASP A 92 -11.74 27.39 11.65
C ASP A 92 -12.68 26.28 12.08
N LEU A 93 -13.14 25.45 11.14
CA LEU A 93 -13.89 24.23 11.44
C LEU A 93 -13.08 23.25 12.30
N ILE A 94 -11.80 23.06 11.99
CA ILE A 94 -10.91 22.20 12.79
C ILE A 94 -10.81 22.74 14.23
N LYS A 95 -10.62 24.06 14.41
CA LYS A 95 -10.58 24.68 15.75
C LYS A 95 -11.89 24.49 16.50
N GLU A 96 -13.04 24.59 15.82
CA GLU A 96 -14.35 24.34 16.41
C GLU A 96 -14.50 22.88 16.83
N ASN A 97 -14.13 21.93 15.97
CA ASN A 97 -14.14 20.50 16.28
C ASN A 97 -13.22 20.19 17.47
N ILE A 98 -12.04 20.80 17.55
CA ILE A 98 -11.12 20.64 18.68
C ILE A 98 -11.78 21.10 19.99
N ARG A 99 -12.43 22.28 19.99
CA ARG A 99 -13.19 22.80 21.14
C ARG A 99 -14.32 21.85 21.55
N ASN A 100 -15.11 21.37 20.60
CA ASN A 100 -16.23 20.46 20.85
C ASN A 100 -15.82 19.10 21.43
N ASN A 101 -14.54 18.71 21.29
CA ASN A 101 -14.00 17.46 21.83
C ASN A 101 -13.14 17.67 23.09
N ASN A 102 -12.97 18.91 23.54
CA ASN A 102 -12.08 19.30 24.64
C ASN A 102 -10.65 18.78 24.45
N LEU A 103 -10.11 18.93 23.24
CA LEU A 103 -8.75 18.47 22.88
C LEU A 103 -7.77 19.64 22.83
N LYS A 104 -6.49 19.35 23.07
CA LYS A 104 -5.38 20.28 22.84
C LYS A 104 -4.58 19.83 21.63
N ILE A 105 -4.80 20.50 20.50
CA ILE A 105 -4.19 20.22 19.19
C ILE A 105 -3.82 21.55 18.56
N THR A 106 -2.65 21.62 17.92
CA THR A 106 -2.23 22.81 17.18
C THR A 106 -2.81 22.79 15.78
N VAL A 107 -3.36 23.91 15.33
CA VAL A 107 -3.87 24.09 13.96
C VAL A 107 -2.98 25.08 13.22
N THR A 108 -2.63 24.76 11.97
CA THR A 108 -1.89 25.67 11.09
C THR A 108 -2.62 25.86 9.77
N ASN A 109 -2.56 27.09 9.24
CA ASN A 109 -3.07 27.39 7.91
C ASN A 109 -1.90 27.69 6.96
N LYS A 110 -1.38 26.65 6.29
CA LYS A 110 -0.22 26.76 5.42
C LYS A 110 -0.37 25.88 4.19
N ASP A 111 0.34 26.25 3.12
CA ASP A 111 0.56 25.33 2.01
C ASP A 111 1.22 24.04 2.55
N PRO A 112 0.73 22.84 2.15
CA PRO A 112 1.23 21.57 2.64
C PRO A 112 2.74 21.37 2.46
N CYS A 113 3.31 21.82 1.34
CA CYS A 113 4.74 21.67 1.08
C CYS A 113 5.56 22.61 1.97
N ILE A 114 5.12 23.85 2.15
CA ILE A 114 5.74 24.79 3.09
C ILE A 114 5.70 24.22 4.52
N PHE A 115 4.52 23.74 4.96
CA PHE A 115 4.34 23.14 6.28
C PHE A 115 5.31 21.97 6.53
N LEU A 116 5.49 21.07 5.55
CA LEU A 116 6.42 19.94 5.64
C LEU A 116 7.90 20.39 5.62
N HIS A 117 8.21 21.55 5.03
CA HIS A 117 9.56 22.11 4.99
C HIS A 117 10.00 22.82 6.28
N GLU A 118 9.07 23.23 7.14
CA GLU A 118 9.42 24.00 8.34
C GLU A 118 10.06 23.16 9.45
N ARG A 119 9.68 21.87 9.56
CA ARG A 119 10.21 20.99 10.61
C ARG A 119 10.05 19.51 10.26
N GLY A 120 10.78 18.67 10.98
CA GLY A 120 10.63 17.22 10.89
C GLY A 120 9.54 16.66 11.80
N TYR A 121 8.76 15.72 11.28
CA TYR A 121 7.72 14.98 12.00
C TYR A 121 8.10 13.49 12.09
N ASN A 122 7.57 12.81 13.10
CA ASN A 122 7.74 11.35 13.26
C ASN A 122 6.65 10.57 12.52
N PHE A 123 5.45 11.13 12.42
CA PHE A 123 4.34 10.53 11.70
C PHE A 123 3.69 11.59 10.81
N VAL A 124 3.69 11.39 9.50
CA VAL A 124 3.10 12.29 8.52
C VAL A 124 1.97 11.57 7.81
N TYR A 125 0.77 12.15 7.82
CA TYR A 125 -0.37 11.66 7.06
C TYR A 125 -0.76 12.64 5.96
N LEU A 126 -0.89 12.12 4.74
CA LEU A 126 -1.32 12.84 3.56
C LEU A 126 -2.59 12.18 3.01
N ASP A 127 -3.76 12.73 3.31
CA ASP A 127 -5.05 12.31 2.71
C ASP A 127 -5.30 13.06 1.39
N CYS A 128 -4.65 12.59 0.34
CA CYS A 128 -4.63 13.26 -0.94
C CYS A 128 -5.91 13.01 -1.73
N THR A 129 -6.67 14.08 -1.95
CA THR A 129 -7.79 14.09 -2.91
C THR A 129 -7.37 14.49 -4.33
N ASN A 130 -6.12 14.98 -4.44
CA ASN A 130 -5.41 15.22 -5.68
C ASN A 130 -4.24 14.23 -5.80
N GLU A 131 -3.39 14.41 -6.79
CA GLU A 131 -2.22 13.57 -7.04
C GLU A 131 -1.24 13.65 -5.85
N ALA A 132 -1.02 12.53 -5.17
CA ALA A 132 -0.19 12.48 -3.98
C ALA A 132 1.29 12.79 -4.24
N SER A 133 1.78 12.54 -5.46
CA SER A 133 3.19 12.73 -5.81
C SER A 133 3.68 14.17 -5.71
N LEU A 134 2.76 15.15 -5.70
CA LEU A 134 3.07 16.56 -5.48
C LEU A 134 3.70 16.83 -4.09
N TYR A 135 3.47 15.95 -3.11
CA TYR A 135 3.89 16.16 -1.73
C TYR A 135 5.12 15.33 -1.33
N PHE A 136 5.54 14.37 -2.16
CA PHE A 136 6.55 13.37 -1.78
C PHE A 136 7.91 14.01 -1.46
N ASP A 137 8.41 14.92 -2.31
CA ASP A 137 9.71 15.56 -2.07
C ASP A 137 9.73 16.31 -0.73
N SER A 138 8.72 17.16 -0.49
CA SER A 138 8.58 17.92 0.75
C SER A 138 8.48 17.02 1.98
N ALA A 139 7.69 15.94 1.89
CA ALA A 139 7.53 14.99 2.99
C ALA A 139 8.84 14.26 3.31
N PHE A 140 9.55 13.76 2.29
CA PHE A 140 10.80 13.02 2.49
C PHE A 140 11.99 13.91 2.85
N ARG A 141 12.01 15.19 2.48
CA ARG A 141 13.13 16.08 2.80
C ARG A 141 13.38 16.18 4.30
N ASN A 142 12.32 16.43 5.08
CA ASN A 142 12.42 16.70 6.52
C ASN A 142 11.89 15.61 7.46
N ILE A 143 11.31 14.52 6.95
CA ILE A 143 10.85 13.40 7.80
C ILE A 143 11.92 13.03 8.84
N ALA A 144 11.51 12.80 10.10
CA ALA A 144 12.42 12.44 11.18
C ALA A 144 13.08 11.08 10.90
N ARG A 145 14.18 10.77 11.61
CA ARG A 145 14.76 9.43 11.56
C ARG A 145 13.73 8.42 12.08
N ASN A 146 13.59 7.30 11.38
CA ASN A 146 12.57 6.28 11.64
C ASN A 146 11.14 6.86 11.62
N GLY A 147 10.90 7.93 10.86
CA GLY A 147 9.58 8.51 10.71
C GLY A 147 8.73 7.67 9.74
N ILE A 148 7.41 7.64 9.97
CA ILE A 148 6.45 7.01 9.08
C ILE A 148 5.74 8.08 8.25
N ILE A 149 5.63 7.83 6.95
CA ILE A 149 4.75 8.57 6.06
C ILE A 149 3.61 7.65 5.63
N VAL A 150 2.39 8.08 5.87
CA VAL A 150 1.18 7.42 5.38
C VAL A 150 0.52 8.30 4.33
N VAL A 151 0.27 7.73 3.15
CA VAL A 151 -0.35 8.43 2.03
C VAL A 151 -1.63 7.69 1.65
N THR A 152 -2.75 8.39 1.68
CA THR A 152 -3.98 7.96 1.01
C THR A 152 -4.07 8.74 -0.30
N THR A 153 -4.18 8.06 -1.44
CA THR A 153 -4.36 8.68 -2.75
C THR A 153 -5.57 8.10 -3.45
N LYS A 154 -6.21 8.90 -4.30
CA LYS A 154 -7.28 8.43 -5.18
C LYS A 154 -6.73 7.39 -6.16
N ASP A 155 -7.51 6.34 -6.36
CA ASP A 155 -7.34 5.41 -7.46
C ASP A 155 -7.91 6.05 -8.74
N ASP A 156 -7.02 6.41 -9.68
CA ASP A 156 -7.37 7.09 -10.92
C ASP A 156 -6.93 6.31 -12.16
N SER A 157 -7.44 6.70 -13.34
CA SER A 157 -7.21 5.96 -14.58
C SER A 157 -5.74 5.85 -14.99
N SER A 158 -4.88 6.81 -14.61
CA SER A 158 -3.46 6.76 -14.89
C SER A 158 -2.76 5.60 -14.18
N LEU A 159 -3.21 5.28 -12.96
CA LEU A 159 -2.70 4.18 -12.14
C LEU A 159 -3.12 2.79 -12.65
N HIS A 160 -4.00 2.72 -13.65
CA HIS A 160 -4.42 1.47 -14.31
C HIS A 160 -4.15 1.48 -15.82
N GLY A 161 -3.15 2.24 -16.29
CA GLY A 161 -2.75 2.26 -17.70
C GLY A 161 -3.76 2.93 -18.65
N GLY A 162 -4.75 3.66 -18.14
CA GLY A 162 -5.69 4.45 -18.95
C GLY A 162 -5.10 5.76 -19.49
N SER A 163 -4.09 6.31 -18.82
CA SER A 163 -3.37 7.53 -19.25
C SER A 163 -1.87 7.40 -18.96
N PRO A 164 -1.12 6.67 -19.80
CA PRO A 164 0.30 6.36 -19.54
C PRO A 164 1.19 7.60 -19.35
N ASP A 165 0.91 8.69 -20.07
CA ASP A 165 1.70 9.93 -19.92
C ASP A 165 1.46 10.61 -18.57
N VAL A 166 0.25 10.49 -18.01
CA VAL A 166 -0.03 11.00 -16.66
C VAL A 166 0.72 10.16 -15.62
N ALA A 167 0.69 8.83 -15.77
CA ALA A 167 1.43 7.92 -14.90
C ALA A 167 2.93 8.21 -14.94
N LEU A 168 3.48 8.43 -16.13
CA LEU A 168 4.88 8.79 -16.33
C LEU A 168 5.22 10.14 -15.70
N ARG A 169 4.44 11.20 -15.95
CA ARG A 169 4.71 12.53 -15.40
C ARG A 169 4.56 12.60 -13.87
N ARG A 170 3.63 11.84 -13.30
CA ARG A 170 3.31 11.90 -11.86
C ARG A 170 4.09 10.91 -11.03
N TYR A 171 4.35 9.73 -11.55
CA TYR A 171 4.96 8.61 -10.82
C TYR A 171 6.15 7.99 -11.53
N GLY A 172 6.69 8.64 -12.58
CA GLY A 172 7.99 8.31 -13.17
C GLY A 172 8.10 6.92 -13.80
N GLY A 173 6.99 6.31 -14.20
CA GLY A 173 7.01 4.99 -14.85
C GLY A 173 5.82 4.77 -15.77
N ARG A 174 6.01 3.92 -16.78
CA ARG A 174 4.96 3.50 -17.71
C ARG A 174 4.38 2.16 -17.28
N ILE A 175 3.07 2.06 -17.26
CA ILE A 175 2.32 0.85 -16.91
C ILE A 175 1.19 0.64 -17.93
N VAL A 176 0.66 -0.58 -17.98
CA VAL A 176 -0.44 -0.96 -18.87
C VAL A 176 -1.65 -1.43 -18.08
N ARG A 177 -2.76 -1.69 -18.75
CA ARG A 177 -3.88 -2.41 -18.15
C ARG A 177 -3.48 -3.86 -17.95
N SER A 178 -3.69 -4.39 -16.75
CA SER A 178 -3.51 -5.81 -16.47
C SER A 178 -4.46 -6.29 -15.38
N PHE A 179 -4.64 -7.60 -15.27
CA PHE A 179 -5.47 -8.23 -14.24
C PHE A 179 -4.87 -8.11 -12.82
N TYR A 180 -3.58 -7.79 -12.72
CA TYR A 180 -2.88 -7.45 -11.47
C TYR A 180 -2.66 -5.92 -11.30
N GLY A 181 -3.38 -5.10 -12.07
CA GLY A 181 -3.19 -3.65 -12.18
C GLY A 181 -3.19 -2.91 -10.85
N THR A 182 -4.01 -3.33 -9.88
CA THR A 182 -4.06 -2.72 -8.55
C THR A 182 -2.74 -2.77 -7.80
N GLU A 183 -2.04 -3.91 -7.80
CA GLU A 183 -0.73 -4.01 -7.17
C GLU A 183 0.35 -3.29 -7.99
N MET A 184 0.24 -3.31 -9.33
CA MET A 184 1.14 -2.55 -10.20
C MET A 184 1.06 -1.05 -9.93
N ALA A 185 -0.15 -0.51 -9.74
CA ALA A 185 -0.38 0.86 -9.33
C ALA A 185 0.33 1.20 -8.02
N ILE A 186 0.12 0.37 -6.99
CA ILE A 186 0.73 0.55 -5.67
C ILE A 186 2.26 0.52 -5.77
N ARG A 187 2.83 -0.43 -6.51
CA ARG A 187 4.28 -0.53 -6.72
C ARG A 187 4.83 0.66 -7.51
N LEU A 188 4.05 1.26 -8.41
CA LEU A 188 4.42 2.49 -9.12
C LEU A 188 4.44 3.70 -8.16
N VAL A 189 3.44 3.84 -7.29
CA VAL A 189 3.40 4.92 -6.28
C VAL A 189 4.55 4.77 -5.29
N ILE A 190 4.81 3.55 -4.79
CA ILE A 190 5.95 3.28 -3.89
C ILE A 190 7.28 3.59 -4.59
N ALA A 191 7.43 3.26 -5.88
CA ALA A 191 8.63 3.62 -6.63
C ALA A 191 8.85 5.14 -6.68
N ALA A 192 7.78 5.92 -6.85
CA ALA A 192 7.85 7.38 -6.78
C ALA A 192 8.24 7.89 -5.40
N MET A 193 7.67 7.32 -4.33
CA MET A 193 8.05 7.64 -2.94
C MET A 193 9.53 7.32 -2.69
N ALA A 194 10.00 6.14 -3.11
CA ALA A 194 11.39 5.70 -2.95
C ALA A 194 12.36 6.66 -3.65
N ARG A 195 12.08 7.05 -4.90
CA ARG A 195 12.93 8.01 -5.63
C ARG A 195 13.04 9.34 -4.89
N CYS A 196 11.94 9.89 -4.39
CA CYS A 196 11.97 11.10 -3.57
C CYS A 196 12.76 10.92 -2.28
N ALA A 197 12.64 9.77 -1.60
CA ALA A 197 13.43 9.49 -0.40
C ALA A 197 14.94 9.40 -0.68
N ILE A 198 15.31 8.70 -1.76
CA ILE A 198 16.70 8.45 -2.17
C ILE A 198 17.44 9.76 -2.46
N LEU A 199 16.79 10.73 -3.12
CA LEU A 199 17.35 12.06 -3.38
C LEU A 199 17.87 12.76 -2.12
N HIS A 200 17.32 12.43 -0.95
CA HIS A 200 17.68 13.03 0.34
C HIS A 200 18.49 12.10 1.25
N ASN A 201 19.22 11.13 0.69
CA ASN A 201 19.98 10.09 1.41
C ASN A 201 19.12 9.31 2.42
N LYS A 202 17.90 8.96 2.00
CA LYS A 202 16.96 8.15 2.80
C LYS A 202 16.57 6.88 2.04
N SER A 203 16.07 5.92 2.81
CA SER A 203 15.47 4.68 2.32
C SER A 203 14.03 4.60 2.81
N ILE A 204 13.21 3.83 2.10
CA ILE A 204 11.87 3.45 2.56
C ILE A 204 11.78 1.94 2.79
N GLU A 205 10.99 1.56 3.78
CA GLU A 205 10.49 0.21 3.98
C GLU A 205 8.96 0.27 3.97
N VAL A 206 8.31 -0.57 3.17
CA VAL A 206 6.85 -0.60 3.11
C VAL A 206 6.32 -1.44 4.25
N LEU A 207 5.60 -0.81 5.17
CA LEU A 207 5.02 -1.48 6.33
C LEU A 207 3.74 -2.24 5.95
N CYS A 208 2.88 -1.57 5.19
CA CYS A 208 1.66 -2.14 4.66
C CYS A 208 1.05 -1.24 3.59
N CYS A 209 0.25 -1.83 2.71
CA CYS A 209 -0.63 -1.12 1.78
C CYS A 209 -2.06 -1.64 1.88
N MET A 210 -3.01 -0.80 1.50
CA MET A 210 -4.43 -1.12 1.53
C MET A 210 -5.17 -0.47 0.38
N VAL A 211 -6.12 -1.20 -0.20
CA VAL A 211 -7.12 -0.68 -1.14
C VAL A 211 -8.48 -0.65 -0.48
N PHE A 212 -9.13 0.51 -0.53
CA PHE A 212 -10.49 0.65 -0.04
C PHE A 212 -11.29 1.56 -0.97
N LYS A 213 -12.39 1.02 -1.51
CA LYS A 213 -13.17 1.66 -2.58
C LYS A 213 -12.23 2.10 -3.71
N ASN A 214 -12.15 3.39 -4.00
CA ASN A 214 -11.33 3.96 -5.07
C ASN A 214 -10.13 4.72 -4.49
N THR A 215 -9.49 4.16 -3.46
CA THR A 215 -8.32 4.76 -2.81
C THR A 215 -7.27 3.71 -2.48
N PHE A 216 -6.01 4.14 -2.56
CA PHE A 216 -4.85 3.38 -2.09
C PHE A 216 -4.28 4.08 -0.86
N THR A 217 -4.06 3.34 0.22
CA THR A 217 -3.39 3.81 1.43
C THR A 217 -2.06 3.06 1.60
N LEU A 218 -0.96 3.80 1.71
CA LEU A 218 0.40 3.26 1.78
C LEU A 218 1.08 3.79 3.04
N ALA A 219 1.66 2.90 3.86
CA ALA A 219 2.45 3.28 5.01
C ALA A 219 3.91 2.86 4.80
N VAL A 220 4.84 3.81 4.85
CA VAL A 220 6.27 3.55 4.71
C VAL A 220 7.05 4.09 5.91
N LEU A 221 7.99 3.29 6.41
CA LEU A 221 8.99 3.70 7.38
C LEU A 221 10.20 4.29 6.64
N CYS A 222 10.71 5.41 7.13
CA CYS A 222 11.84 6.09 6.52
C CYS A 222 13.08 6.02 7.41
N THR A 223 14.16 5.45 6.88
CA THR A 223 15.48 5.42 7.52
C THR A 223 16.44 6.35 6.79
N LYS A 224 17.46 6.86 7.49
CA LYS A 224 18.42 7.84 6.95
C LYS A 224 19.81 7.24 6.87
N GLY A 225 20.50 7.53 5.77
CA GLY A 225 21.90 7.17 5.55
C GLY A 225 22.16 6.86 4.07
N PRO A 226 23.34 7.24 3.53
CA PRO A 226 23.66 6.99 2.13
C PRO A 226 23.72 5.49 1.80
N GLN A 227 24.23 4.64 2.71
CA GLN A 227 24.32 3.19 2.48
C GLN A 227 22.94 2.55 2.36
N VAL A 228 22.00 2.89 3.26
CA VAL A 228 20.62 2.38 3.16
C VAL A 228 19.90 2.94 1.94
N SER A 229 20.21 4.17 1.54
CA SER A 229 19.67 4.80 0.34
C SER A 229 20.12 4.08 -0.94
N ASN A 230 21.41 3.74 -1.05
CA ASN A 230 21.93 2.95 -2.16
C ASN A 230 21.22 1.59 -2.23
N LYS A 231 21.08 0.89 -1.10
CA LYS A 231 20.33 -0.38 -1.06
C LYS A 231 18.86 -0.22 -1.45
N CYS A 232 18.25 0.92 -1.13
CA CYS A 232 16.87 1.22 -1.53
C CYS A 232 16.71 1.28 -3.07
N THR A 233 17.74 1.74 -3.80
CA THR A 233 17.71 1.80 -5.27
C THR A 233 17.58 0.43 -5.90
N GLU A 234 18.09 -0.63 -5.23
CA GLU A 234 18.00 -2.01 -5.70
C GLU A 234 16.55 -2.49 -5.81
N ASN A 235 15.59 -1.83 -5.15
CA ASN A 235 14.17 -2.17 -5.24
C ASN A 235 13.45 -1.45 -6.40
N LEU A 236 14.09 -0.53 -7.10
CA LEU A 236 13.52 0.17 -8.26
C LEU A 236 13.87 -0.58 -9.53
N ARG A 237 12.98 -1.45 -10.01
CA ARG A 237 13.26 -2.35 -11.15
C ARG A 237 12.22 -2.24 -12.24
N LEU A 238 12.66 -2.48 -13.47
CA LEU A 238 11.76 -2.71 -14.60
C LEU A 238 11.08 -4.07 -14.44
N LEU A 239 9.89 -4.19 -15.01
CA LEU A 239 9.12 -5.43 -15.08
C LEU A 239 8.98 -5.85 -16.53
N LYS A 240 9.46 -7.06 -16.88
CA LYS A 240 9.13 -7.68 -18.17
C LYS A 240 7.74 -8.27 -18.07
N HIS A 241 6.87 -7.97 -19.01
CA HIS A 241 5.45 -8.35 -19.00
C HIS A 241 5.02 -8.92 -20.36
N CYS A 242 4.32 -10.05 -20.36
CA CYS A 242 3.68 -10.62 -21.54
C CYS A 242 2.33 -9.96 -21.80
N MET A 243 2.16 -9.33 -22.96
CA MET A 243 0.90 -8.69 -23.38
C MET A 243 -0.23 -9.68 -23.71
N VAL A 244 0.07 -10.99 -23.74
CA VAL A 244 -0.89 -12.05 -24.11
C VAL A 244 -1.43 -12.78 -22.88
N CYS A 245 -0.55 -13.30 -22.03
CA CYS A 245 -0.94 -14.09 -20.85
C CYS A 245 -0.69 -13.39 -19.52
N GLU A 246 -0.13 -12.18 -19.53
CA GLU A 246 0.23 -11.39 -18.35
C GLU A 246 1.28 -12.04 -17.42
N GLU A 247 2.00 -13.05 -17.91
CA GLU A 247 3.20 -13.56 -17.24
C GLU A 247 4.26 -12.47 -17.14
N ARG A 248 5.01 -12.45 -16.03
CA ARG A 248 5.81 -11.28 -15.66
C ARG A 248 6.96 -11.62 -14.74
N VAL A 249 8.08 -10.94 -14.93
CA VAL A 249 9.26 -11.09 -14.08
C VAL A 249 9.95 -9.75 -13.91
N PHE A 250 10.38 -9.44 -12.68
CA PHE A 250 11.22 -8.28 -12.45
C PHE A 250 12.60 -8.51 -13.05
N TYR A 251 13.18 -7.46 -13.63
CA TYR A 251 14.60 -7.45 -13.93
C TYR A 251 15.40 -7.65 -12.62
N PRO A 252 16.61 -8.23 -12.68
CA PRO A 252 17.45 -8.41 -11.50
C PRO A 252 17.83 -7.05 -10.87
N ALA A 253 18.28 -7.10 -9.62
CA ALA A 253 18.82 -5.90 -8.97
C ALA A 253 20.01 -5.37 -9.78
N PRO A 254 20.17 -4.05 -9.92
CA PRO A 254 21.38 -3.49 -10.51
C PRO A 254 22.60 -3.87 -9.66
N ASP A 255 23.57 -4.56 -10.25
CA ASP A 255 24.83 -4.97 -9.61
C ASP A 255 26.02 -4.08 -10.07
N GLY A 256 25.72 -3.00 -10.79
CA GLY A 256 26.70 -2.12 -11.41
C GLY A 256 27.01 -2.46 -12.87
N PHE A 257 26.45 -3.55 -13.40
CA PHE A 257 26.65 -3.97 -14.79
C PHE A 257 25.36 -3.88 -15.63
N PRO A 258 25.46 -3.64 -16.94
CA PRO A 258 24.31 -3.70 -17.83
C PRO A 258 23.68 -5.09 -17.82
N VAL A 259 22.37 -5.15 -17.61
CA VAL A 259 21.60 -6.39 -17.72
C VAL A 259 21.25 -6.62 -19.19
N ASP A 260 21.63 -7.79 -19.72
CA ASP A 260 21.19 -8.24 -21.03
C ASP A 260 19.69 -8.59 -21.00
N ALA A 261 18.88 -7.77 -21.67
CA ALA A 261 17.43 -7.90 -21.70
C ALA A 261 16.94 -9.21 -22.37
N GLU A 262 17.78 -9.83 -23.20
CA GLU A 262 17.47 -11.12 -23.85
C GLU A 262 17.54 -12.29 -22.86
N LYS A 263 18.38 -12.18 -21.82
CA LYS A 263 18.51 -13.19 -20.76
C LYS A 263 17.36 -13.18 -19.75
N ILE A 264 16.55 -12.13 -19.73
CA ILE A 264 15.39 -12.04 -18.86
C ILE A 264 14.22 -12.75 -19.54
N LEU A 265 13.99 -14.00 -19.21
CA LEU A 265 12.97 -14.83 -19.87
C LEU A 265 11.65 -14.82 -19.09
N LEU A 266 10.54 -14.84 -19.82
CA LEU A 266 9.20 -15.05 -19.27
C LEU A 266 8.90 -16.55 -19.32
N ASP A 267 8.30 -17.10 -18.27
CA ASP A 267 7.87 -18.50 -18.23
C ASP A 267 6.54 -18.70 -18.99
N CYS A 268 6.57 -18.38 -20.28
CA CYS A 268 5.44 -18.55 -21.19
C CYS A 268 5.92 -18.77 -22.62
N GLU A 269 5.10 -19.44 -23.44
CA GLU A 269 5.41 -19.71 -24.85
C GLU A 269 4.68 -18.77 -25.82
N CYS A 270 4.13 -17.66 -25.32
CA CYS A 270 3.35 -16.74 -26.15
C CYS A 270 4.15 -16.15 -27.32
N SER A 271 5.47 -15.93 -27.16
CA SER A 271 6.33 -15.46 -28.25
C SER A 271 6.47 -16.43 -29.42
N LYS A 272 6.27 -17.74 -29.19
CA LYS A 272 6.27 -18.76 -30.24
C LYS A 272 4.94 -18.81 -30.99
N ASN A 273 3.84 -18.50 -30.30
CA ASN A 273 2.48 -18.77 -30.75
C ASN A 273 1.72 -17.52 -31.24
N ALA A 274 2.14 -16.32 -30.82
CA ALA A 274 1.49 -15.07 -31.20
C ALA A 274 2.38 -14.25 -32.15
N PRO A 275 1.81 -13.59 -33.17
CA PRO A 275 2.58 -12.75 -34.08
C PRO A 275 3.08 -11.48 -33.37
N GLY A 276 4.29 -11.05 -33.71
CA GLY A 276 4.87 -9.79 -33.25
C GLY A 276 5.52 -9.84 -31.86
N LYS A 277 5.89 -8.67 -31.33
CA LYS A 277 6.54 -8.55 -30.03
C LYS A 277 5.51 -8.74 -28.91
N THR A 278 5.59 -9.86 -28.21
CA THR A 278 4.65 -10.22 -27.13
C THR A 278 5.03 -9.67 -25.76
N SER A 279 6.29 -9.25 -25.56
CA SER A 279 6.78 -8.76 -24.27
C SER A 279 7.04 -7.25 -24.27
N GLN A 280 6.66 -6.57 -23.18
CA GLN A 280 6.91 -5.15 -22.94
C GLN A 280 7.64 -4.94 -21.60
N GLU A 281 8.43 -3.87 -21.51
CA GLU A 281 9.03 -3.40 -20.25
C GLU A 281 8.13 -2.33 -19.62
N LEU A 282 7.83 -2.51 -18.33
CA LEU A 282 7.02 -1.61 -17.52
C LEU A 282 7.86 -1.05 -16.36
N GLY A 283 7.43 0.10 -15.82
CA GLY A 283 8.03 0.72 -14.64
C GLY A 283 8.95 1.91 -14.94
N PRO A 284 9.98 2.15 -14.10
CA PRO A 284 10.38 1.32 -12.96
C PRO A 284 9.30 1.23 -11.87
N LEU A 285 9.17 0.06 -11.27
CA LEU A 285 8.25 -0.27 -10.17
C LEU A 285 9.04 -0.67 -8.93
N TRP A 286 8.38 -0.64 -7.78
CA TRP A 286 8.91 -1.22 -6.55
C TRP A 286 8.87 -2.75 -6.62
N ALA A 287 10.04 -3.38 -6.68
CA ALA A 287 10.22 -4.83 -6.68
C ALA A 287 10.29 -5.43 -5.26
N GLY A 288 10.53 -4.60 -4.25
CA GLY A 288 10.64 -5.03 -2.85
C GLY A 288 9.31 -5.49 -2.23
N PRO A 289 9.35 -5.86 -0.94
CA PRO A 289 8.16 -6.22 -0.16
C PRO A 289 7.19 -5.04 -0.07
N ILE A 290 5.89 -5.34 -0.02
CA ILE A 290 4.82 -4.32 0.20
C ILE A 290 4.08 -4.53 1.54
N PHE A 291 4.56 -5.47 2.35
CA PHE A 291 4.03 -5.84 3.65
C PHE A 291 5.16 -6.18 4.62
N ASN A 292 5.01 -5.79 5.87
CA ASN A 292 5.80 -6.25 7.01
C ASN A 292 4.84 -6.99 7.97
N SER A 293 4.96 -8.32 8.05
CA SER A 293 4.05 -9.17 8.83
C SER A 293 4.01 -8.79 10.30
N ASP A 294 5.18 -8.52 10.88
CA ASP A 294 5.32 -8.23 12.30
C ASP A 294 4.66 -6.90 12.63
N PHE A 295 4.83 -5.90 11.76
CA PHE A 295 4.15 -4.62 11.90
C PHE A 295 2.64 -4.74 11.72
N ILE A 296 2.16 -5.57 10.79
CA ILE A 296 0.73 -5.83 10.60
C ILE A 296 0.13 -6.52 11.83
N GLU A 297 0.84 -7.44 12.48
CA GLU A 297 0.41 -8.05 13.73
C GLU A 297 0.26 -7.01 14.85
N GLU A 298 1.20 -6.07 14.95
CA GLU A 298 1.12 -4.95 15.88
C GLU A 298 -0.08 -4.02 15.56
N MET A 299 -0.38 -3.78 14.28
CA MET A 299 -1.57 -3.04 13.86
C MET A 299 -2.85 -3.75 14.28
N ILE A 300 -2.95 -5.07 14.09
CA ILE A 300 -4.10 -5.90 14.48
C ILE A 300 -4.27 -5.91 16.01
N ALA A 301 -3.17 -5.98 16.76
CA ALA A 301 -3.18 -5.98 18.21
C ALA A 301 -3.60 -4.63 18.81
N SER A 302 -3.48 -3.54 18.04
CA SER A 302 -3.87 -2.18 18.47
C SER A 302 -5.37 -2.04 18.72
N LYS A 303 -5.76 -1.04 19.53
CA LYS A 303 -7.17 -0.73 19.80
C LYS A 303 -7.98 -0.52 18.50
N PHE A 304 -7.40 0.20 17.54
CA PHE A 304 -8.05 0.49 16.26
C PHE A 304 -8.19 -0.75 15.38
N GLY A 305 -7.18 -1.64 15.39
CA GLY A 305 -7.20 -2.84 14.54
C GLY A 305 -8.17 -3.92 14.99
N LYS A 306 -8.65 -3.86 16.23
CA LYS A 306 -9.69 -4.74 16.75
C LYS A 306 -11.11 -4.35 16.31
N GLU A 307 -11.28 -3.19 15.67
CA GLU A 307 -12.58 -2.77 15.15
C GLU A 307 -13.10 -3.74 14.10
N ASN A 308 -14.37 -4.15 14.23
CA ASN A 308 -14.97 -5.19 13.38
C ASN A 308 -14.89 -4.89 11.88
N ILE A 309 -14.89 -3.60 11.49
CA ILE A 309 -14.81 -3.17 10.10
C ILE A 309 -13.47 -3.51 9.44
N LEU A 310 -12.38 -3.62 10.21
CA LEU A 310 -11.03 -3.92 9.71
C LEU A 310 -10.68 -5.41 9.78
N LYS A 311 -11.34 -6.18 10.66
CA LYS A 311 -10.94 -7.53 11.05
C LYS A 311 -10.74 -8.50 9.88
N SER A 312 -11.69 -8.55 8.94
CA SER A 312 -11.62 -9.46 7.78
C SER A 312 -10.51 -9.06 6.80
N THR A 313 -10.36 -7.76 6.56
CA THR A 313 -9.34 -7.23 5.67
C THR A 313 -7.94 -7.44 6.26
N PHE A 314 -7.72 -7.15 7.54
CA PHE A 314 -6.45 -7.40 8.21
C PHE A 314 -6.06 -8.87 8.26
N SER A 315 -7.03 -9.77 8.49
CA SER A 315 -6.78 -11.21 8.39
C SER A 315 -6.27 -11.60 7.00
N THR A 316 -6.87 -11.03 5.95
CA THR A 316 -6.48 -11.29 4.56
C THR A 316 -5.10 -10.70 4.24
N ILE A 317 -4.80 -9.47 4.69
CA ILE A 317 -3.49 -8.83 4.51
C ILE A 317 -2.40 -9.61 5.25
N LEU A 318 -2.66 -10.08 6.47
CA LEU A 318 -1.69 -10.88 7.24
C LEU A 318 -1.44 -12.24 6.58
N GLU A 319 -2.49 -12.90 6.07
CA GLU A 319 -2.34 -14.13 5.28
C GLU A 319 -1.49 -13.88 4.03
N GLU A 320 -1.73 -12.77 3.34
CA GLU A 320 -1.02 -12.35 2.14
C GLU A 320 0.45 -11.96 2.40
N ALA A 321 0.72 -11.30 3.53
CA ALA A 321 2.07 -10.93 3.95
C ALA A 321 2.92 -12.17 4.23
N ARG A 322 2.36 -13.16 4.92
CA ARG A 322 3.06 -14.42 5.26
C ARG A 322 3.21 -15.34 4.04
N CYS A 323 2.15 -15.47 3.24
CA CYS A 323 2.08 -16.31 2.03
C CYS A 323 2.80 -17.66 2.18
N VAL A 324 2.23 -18.54 2.99
CA VAL A 324 2.87 -19.80 3.42
C VAL A 324 2.80 -20.91 2.35
N SER A 325 3.72 -21.87 2.42
CA SER A 325 3.67 -23.15 1.70
C SER A 325 3.41 -24.31 2.70
N LYS A 326 3.23 -25.54 2.20
CA LYS A 326 3.30 -26.74 3.05
C LYS A 326 4.52 -27.59 2.70
N GLU A 327 5.13 -28.16 3.73
CA GLU A 327 6.26 -29.09 3.61
C GLU A 327 5.96 -30.34 4.43
N ASP A 328 6.45 -31.49 3.95
CA ASP A 328 6.34 -32.75 4.68
C ASP A 328 7.44 -32.80 5.74
N ASP A 329 7.05 -32.87 7.01
CA ASP A 329 7.98 -32.94 8.13
C ASP A 329 8.48 -34.36 8.43
N GLY A 330 8.03 -35.36 7.64
CA GLY A 330 8.43 -36.76 7.76
C GLY A 330 7.92 -37.47 9.02
N ILE A 331 7.24 -36.78 9.93
CA ILE A 331 6.83 -37.29 11.25
C ILE A 331 5.32 -37.16 11.48
N GLY A 332 4.62 -36.28 10.75
CA GLY A 332 3.19 -36.03 10.95
C GLY A 332 2.45 -35.45 9.73
N GLY A 333 3.00 -35.57 8.54
CA GLY A 333 2.41 -35.10 7.29
C GLY A 333 2.71 -33.64 6.96
N LYS A 334 2.05 -33.10 5.91
CA LYS A 334 2.34 -31.77 5.38
C LYS A 334 1.84 -30.64 6.29
N ARG A 335 2.75 -29.85 6.86
CA ARG A 335 2.44 -28.70 7.75
C ARG A 335 2.77 -27.37 7.10
N LEU A 336 2.14 -26.30 7.60
CA LEU A 336 2.40 -24.94 7.14
C LEU A 336 3.83 -24.51 7.50
N LYS A 337 4.58 -24.04 6.50
CA LYS A 337 5.91 -23.47 6.66
C LYS A 337 5.85 -21.96 6.45
N ILE A 338 6.21 -21.21 7.48
CA ILE A 338 6.41 -19.75 7.37
C ILE A 338 7.85 -19.54 6.91
N MET A 339 8.02 -18.91 5.76
CA MET A 339 9.33 -18.52 5.24
C MET A 339 9.62 -17.06 5.61
N ILE A 340 10.89 -16.74 5.84
CA ILE A 340 11.36 -15.36 6.09
C ILE A 340 11.28 -14.51 4.80
N GLU A 341 11.21 -15.17 3.64
CA GLU A 341 11.15 -14.50 2.34
C GLU A 341 9.86 -13.68 2.15
N PRO A 342 9.97 -12.47 1.55
CA PRO A 342 8.80 -11.65 1.21
C PRO A 342 7.78 -12.40 0.35
N SER A 343 6.50 -12.04 0.48
CA SER A 343 5.47 -12.66 -0.37
C SER A 343 5.75 -12.44 -1.86
N PRO A 344 5.44 -13.44 -2.73
CA PRO A 344 5.70 -13.36 -4.17
C PRO A 344 5.01 -12.13 -4.77
N PRO A 345 5.63 -11.38 -5.68
CA PRO A 345 5.01 -10.18 -6.25
C PRO A 345 3.81 -10.52 -7.13
N PHE A 346 2.81 -9.63 -7.13
CA PHE A 346 1.57 -9.75 -7.91
C PHE A 346 0.70 -10.96 -7.55
N TYR A 347 -0.41 -11.11 -8.28
CA TYR A 347 -1.40 -12.15 -8.07
C TYR A 347 -2.04 -12.57 -9.40
N TYR A 348 -2.71 -13.72 -9.42
CA TYR A 348 -3.43 -14.23 -10.58
C TYR A 348 -4.91 -14.34 -10.26
N ASN A 349 -5.76 -13.59 -10.97
CA ASN A 349 -7.21 -13.76 -10.90
C ASN A 349 -7.62 -15.02 -11.67
N LEU A 350 -8.26 -15.97 -10.99
CA LEU A 350 -8.62 -17.28 -11.53
C LEU A 350 -9.71 -17.23 -12.62
N HIS A 351 -10.59 -16.23 -12.55
CA HIS A 351 -11.66 -16.05 -13.53
C HIS A 351 -11.18 -15.35 -14.80
N LYS A 352 -10.18 -14.47 -14.69
CA LYS A 352 -9.61 -13.73 -15.83
C LYS A 352 -8.49 -14.52 -16.52
N HIS A 353 -7.61 -15.16 -15.74
CA HIS A 353 -6.62 -16.11 -16.26
C HIS A 353 -7.24 -17.51 -16.35
N HIS A 354 -8.30 -17.61 -17.14
CA HIS A 354 -9.09 -18.83 -17.22
C HIS A 354 -8.68 -19.67 -18.42
N PRO A 355 -8.16 -20.90 -18.23
CA PRO A 355 -7.73 -21.75 -19.32
C PRO A 355 -8.90 -22.46 -20.01
N LYS A 356 -9.91 -21.72 -20.49
CA LYS A 356 -11.11 -22.23 -21.21
C LYS A 356 -11.68 -23.54 -20.64
N ILE A 357 -11.77 -23.63 -19.31
CA ILE A 357 -12.33 -24.79 -18.59
C ILE A 357 -13.85 -24.63 -18.37
N ALA A 358 -14.62 -25.71 -18.36
CA ALA A 358 -16.06 -25.68 -18.16
C ALA A 358 -16.43 -25.41 -16.69
N HIS A 359 -15.65 -25.93 -15.74
CA HIS A 359 -15.89 -25.77 -14.31
C HIS A 359 -14.66 -25.21 -13.57
N GLN A 360 -14.83 -24.09 -12.87
CA GLN A 360 -13.75 -23.47 -12.12
C GLN A 360 -13.65 -24.02 -10.70
N MET A 361 -12.44 -24.43 -10.31
CA MET A 361 -12.13 -24.82 -8.95
C MET A 361 -12.29 -23.63 -7.97
N LYS A 362 -12.88 -23.88 -6.80
CA LYS A 362 -12.97 -22.88 -5.72
C LYS A 362 -11.58 -22.38 -5.31
N LEU A 363 -11.43 -21.07 -5.09
CA LEU A 363 -10.16 -20.42 -4.73
C LEU A 363 -9.41 -21.10 -3.57
N ASN A 364 -10.10 -21.45 -2.48
CA ASN A 364 -9.46 -22.13 -1.34
C ASN A 364 -8.85 -23.49 -1.75
N LYS A 365 -9.54 -24.26 -2.60
CA LYS A 365 -9.05 -25.57 -3.09
C LYS A 365 -7.80 -25.37 -3.95
N VAL A 366 -7.77 -24.36 -4.82
CA VAL A 366 -6.56 -23.99 -5.59
C VAL A 366 -5.38 -23.63 -4.68
N ILE A 367 -5.62 -22.79 -3.66
CA ILE A 367 -4.60 -22.41 -2.68
C ILE A 367 -4.05 -23.64 -1.93
N ASP A 368 -4.93 -24.55 -1.50
CA ASP A 368 -4.54 -25.75 -0.77
C ASP A 368 -3.72 -26.71 -1.65
N GLU A 369 -4.11 -26.92 -2.91
CA GLU A 369 -3.35 -27.73 -3.87
C GLU A 369 -1.96 -27.14 -4.13
N LEU A 370 -1.86 -25.81 -4.35
CA LEU A 370 -0.58 -25.12 -4.51
C LEU A 370 0.33 -25.32 -3.28
N ARG A 371 -0.22 -25.09 -2.08
CA ARG A 371 0.50 -25.29 -0.82
C ARG A 371 0.96 -26.73 -0.66
N ASN A 372 0.09 -27.71 -0.94
CA ASN A 372 0.41 -29.14 -0.88
C ASN A 372 1.53 -29.54 -1.84
N LYS A 373 1.71 -28.80 -2.94
CA LYS A 373 2.81 -28.99 -3.90
C LYS A 373 4.09 -28.23 -3.53
N GLY A 374 4.13 -27.58 -2.38
CA GLY A 374 5.29 -26.84 -1.88
C GLY A 374 5.34 -25.38 -2.37
N PHE A 375 4.39 -24.94 -3.20
CA PHE A 375 4.31 -23.54 -3.60
C PHE A 375 3.74 -22.69 -2.47
N ARG A 376 4.21 -21.45 -2.38
CA ARG A 376 3.62 -20.43 -1.53
C ARG A 376 2.33 -19.99 -2.16
N ALA A 377 1.24 -19.94 -1.40
CA ALA A 377 -0.01 -19.42 -1.89
C ALA A 377 -0.82 -18.73 -0.81
N SER A 378 -1.56 -17.69 -1.16
CA SER A 378 -2.51 -17.01 -0.28
C SER A 378 -3.61 -16.34 -1.10
N LYS A 379 -4.69 -15.96 -0.41
CA LYS A 379 -5.60 -14.94 -0.93
C LYS A 379 -4.86 -13.61 -1.05
N THR A 380 -5.48 -12.68 -1.77
CA THR A 380 -5.06 -11.28 -1.80
C THR A 380 -6.25 -10.38 -1.51
N HIS A 381 -6.00 -9.29 -0.79
CA HIS A 381 -7.03 -8.28 -0.56
C HIS A 381 -7.30 -7.42 -1.80
N PHE A 382 -6.41 -7.45 -2.81
CA PHE A 382 -6.56 -6.69 -4.04
C PHE A 382 -7.69 -7.23 -4.94
N ASP A 383 -7.93 -8.54 -4.90
CA ASP A 383 -8.96 -9.20 -5.70
C ASP A 383 -9.43 -10.49 -5.02
N LYS A 384 -10.73 -10.55 -4.71
CA LYS A 384 -11.35 -11.68 -3.98
C LYS A 384 -11.30 -13.01 -4.74
N LEU A 385 -11.06 -12.96 -6.05
CA LEU A 385 -11.02 -14.12 -6.94
C LEU A 385 -9.58 -14.48 -7.35
N ALA A 386 -8.59 -13.89 -6.69
CA ALA A 386 -7.19 -14.07 -7.03
C ALA A 386 -6.38 -14.81 -5.98
N VAL A 387 -5.31 -15.44 -6.46
CA VAL A 387 -4.28 -16.10 -5.66
C VAL A 387 -2.94 -15.41 -5.87
N ARG A 388 -2.24 -15.11 -4.78
CA ARG A 388 -0.81 -14.76 -4.80
C ARG A 388 -0.02 -16.05 -4.66
N THR A 389 0.92 -16.31 -5.57
CA THR A 389 1.73 -17.54 -5.52
C THR A 389 3.07 -17.36 -6.24
N ASN A 390 4.07 -18.17 -5.87
CA ASN A 390 5.32 -18.33 -6.62
C ASN A 390 5.27 -19.49 -7.63
N ALA A 391 4.13 -20.16 -7.78
CA ALA A 391 3.96 -21.16 -8.82
C ALA A 391 3.96 -20.49 -10.20
N PRO A 392 4.68 -21.07 -11.17
CA PRO A 392 4.55 -20.72 -12.58
C PRO A 392 3.09 -20.72 -13.07
N LEU A 393 2.76 -19.81 -14.00
CA LEU A 393 1.41 -19.70 -14.55
C LEU A 393 0.92 -21.00 -15.23
N ASN A 394 1.81 -21.71 -15.92
CA ASN A 394 1.50 -23.01 -16.52
C ASN A 394 1.07 -24.05 -15.47
N TYR A 395 1.69 -24.03 -14.28
CA TYR A 395 1.38 -24.93 -13.18
C TYR A 395 0.06 -24.54 -12.50
N LEU A 396 -0.22 -23.24 -12.37
CA LEU A 396 -1.53 -22.76 -11.93
C LEU A 396 -2.63 -23.27 -12.87
N PHE A 397 -2.44 -23.18 -14.19
CA PHE A 397 -3.39 -23.72 -15.16
C PHE A 397 -3.54 -25.24 -15.08
N TYR A 398 -2.46 -25.98 -14.82
CA TYR A 398 -2.51 -27.42 -14.59
C TYR A 398 -3.40 -27.77 -13.38
N ILE A 399 -3.24 -27.08 -12.24
CA ILE A 399 -4.09 -27.29 -11.05
C ILE A 399 -5.56 -26.96 -11.37
N MET A 400 -5.80 -25.86 -12.07
CA MET A 400 -7.17 -25.44 -12.42
C MET A 400 -7.88 -26.48 -13.29
N LYS A 401 -7.18 -27.07 -14.27
CA LYS A 401 -7.72 -28.12 -15.16
C LYS A 401 -7.97 -29.44 -14.44
N LYS A 402 -7.09 -29.84 -13.52
CA LYS A 402 -7.31 -31.06 -12.70
C LYS A 402 -8.62 -31.01 -11.92
N GLY A 403 -9.09 -29.80 -11.57
CA GLY A 403 -10.38 -29.61 -10.92
C GLY A 403 -11.61 -29.94 -11.77
N GLU A 404 -11.48 -30.07 -13.09
CA GLU A 404 -12.56 -30.52 -13.99
C GLU A 404 -12.78 -32.03 -13.93
N GLU A 405 -11.73 -32.79 -13.62
CA GLU A 405 -11.74 -34.25 -13.60
C GLU A 405 -12.20 -34.82 -12.25
N SER A 406 -12.38 -33.96 -11.23
CA SER A 406 -12.80 -34.29 -9.86
C SER A 406 -14.15 -33.69 -9.52
#